data_AF-A0AA42ZZY4-F1
#
_entry.id   AF-A0AA42ZZY4-F1
#
_cell.length_a   1.000
_cell.length_b   1.000
_cell.length_c   1.000
_cell.angle_alpha   90.00
_cell.angle_beta   90.00
_cell.angle_gamma   90.00
#
_symmetry.space_group_name_H-M   'P 1'
#
loop_
_entity.id
_entity.type
_entity.pdbx_description
1 polymer ?
#
loop_
_entity_poly.entity_id
_entity_poly.type
_entity_poly.pdbx_seq_one_letter_code
_entity_poly.pdbx_strand_id
1 'polypeptide(L)'
;MKRLTFTMMALIIATAIPMVAIAMDHGSHDKEMSKDMDHDKHKAHDMKMDDAKEMNHDMHKGHDMAAEDGDFVEIGKDTQDGVVATVKVKAYDEKTRATMAKMGMNATHHVMVFFTDEKTGEAVASGKAALKIKGEDAKPAMLMQMGPGFGSDVSVDDGMSTFEIGTKLEDGKKRQFSVMFHNM
;
A
#
# COMPACT_ATOMS: atom_id res chain seq x y z
N MET A 1 -1.19 13.64 -48.65
CA MET A 1 -0.53 12.53 -49.38
C MET A 1 0.97 12.63 -49.19
N LYS A 2 1.62 11.48 -48.93
CA LYS A 2 3.08 11.21 -48.85
C LYS A 2 3.72 11.52 -47.49
N ARG A 3 4.40 10.62 -46.77
CA ARG A 3 4.79 9.21 -46.92
C ARG A 3 5.04 8.63 -45.51
N LEU A 4 4.70 7.36 -45.34
CA LEU A 4 4.90 6.55 -44.15
C LEU A 4 6.37 6.17 -43.97
N THR A 5 6.86 6.17 -42.73
CA THR A 5 8.08 5.45 -42.35
C THR A 5 7.79 4.63 -41.10
N PHE A 6 7.45 3.37 -41.34
CA PHE A 6 7.42 2.30 -40.36
C PHE A 6 8.86 1.90 -40.04
N THR A 7 9.21 1.82 -38.76
CA THR A 7 10.36 1.02 -38.32
C THR A 7 9.93 0.19 -37.13
N MET A 8 9.50 -1.02 -37.46
CA MET A 8 9.18 -2.11 -36.56
C MET A 8 10.49 -2.85 -36.30
N MET A 9 10.98 -2.85 -35.07
CA MET A 9 12.10 -3.69 -34.68
C MET A 9 11.66 -4.52 -33.47
N ALA A 10 11.07 -5.66 -33.79
CA ALA A 10 10.80 -6.74 -32.85
C ALA A 10 12.14 -7.41 -32.52
N LEU A 11 12.54 -7.38 -31.26
CA LEU A 11 13.58 -8.25 -30.75
C LEU A 11 12.98 -9.11 -29.63
N ILE A 12 12.58 -10.32 -30.00
CA ILE A 12 12.19 -11.38 -29.07
C ILE A 12 13.49 -12.07 -28.65
N ILE A 13 13.86 -11.93 -27.38
CA ILE A 13 14.85 -12.81 -26.75
C ILE A 13 14.12 -13.55 -25.63
N ALA A 14 13.71 -14.78 -25.95
CA ALA A 14 13.26 -15.76 -24.98
C ALA A 14 14.49 -16.48 -24.44
N THR A 15 14.81 -16.27 -23.16
CA THR A 15 15.72 -17.13 -22.41
C THR A 15 14.96 -17.75 -21.26
N ALA A 16 14.61 -19.02 -21.44
CA ALA A 16 14.08 -19.91 -20.42
C ALA A 16 15.16 -20.20 -19.37
N ILE A 17 14.80 -20.18 -18.09
CA ILE A 17 15.57 -20.80 -17.01
C ILE A 17 14.60 -21.60 -16.14
N PRO A 18 14.96 -22.86 -15.78
CA PRO A 18 14.05 -23.87 -15.23
C PRO A 18 13.58 -23.61 -13.81
N MET A 19 12.32 -24.00 -13.54
CA MET A 19 11.78 -24.16 -12.20
C MET A 19 12.51 -25.29 -11.48
N VAL A 20 13.07 -25.00 -10.29
CA VAL A 20 13.47 -26.01 -9.32
C VAL A 20 12.35 -26.11 -8.29
N ALA A 21 11.58 -27.19 -8.36
CA ALA A 21 10.68 -27.59 -7.30
C ALA A 21 11.50 -28.29 -6.21
N ILE A 22 11.51 -27.74 -4.99
CA ILE A 22 11.98 -28.45 -3.81
C ILE A 22 10.75 -29.11 -3.20
N ALA A 23 10.68 -30.43 -3.32
CA ALA A 23 9.79 -31.26 -2.51
C ALA A 23 10.34 -31.28 -1.08
N MET A 24 9.61 -30.69 -0.13
CA MET A 24 9.84 -30.93 1.29
C MET A 24 8.99 -32.12 1.73
N ASP A 25 9.64 -33.28 1.70
CA ASP A 25 9.24 -34.47 2.45
C ASP A 25 9.56 -34.22 3.94
N HIS A 26 8.54 -34.22 4.79
CA HIS A 26 8.73 -34.35 6.24
C HIS A 26 7.96 -35.57 6.71
N GLY A 27 8.74 -36.65 6.79
CA GLY A 27 8.35 -37.92 7.38
C GLY A 27 7.87 -37.78 8.83
N SER A 28 6.90 -38.64 9.10
CA SER A 28 6.46 -39.16 10.39
C SER A 28 7.47 -39.08 11.53
N HIS A 29 7.04 -38.54 12.67
CA HIS A 29 7.55 -38.91 13.98
C HIS A 29 6.40 -39.04 14.98
N ASP A 30 5.88 -40.26 15.11
CA ASP A 30 5.17 -40.72 16.30
C ASP A 30 6.21 -41.06 17.39
N LYS A 31 6.02 -40.53 18.61
CA LYS A 31 6.10 -41.30 19.87
C LYS A 31 5.82 -40.44 21.10
N GLU A 32 4.67 -40.74 21.71
CA GLU A 32 4.43 -41.04 23.14
C GLU A 32 4.95 -40.13 24.27
N MET A 33 3.95 -39.77 25.13
CA MET A 33 3.94 -39.71 26.61
C MET A 33 4.92 -38.74 27.30
N SER A 34 4.60 -37.94 28.32
CA SER A 34 3.53 -37.74 29.31
C SER A 34 3.89 -36.39 29.98
N LYS A 35 3.05 -35.59 30.66
CA LYS A 35 2.37 -35.84 31.94
C LYS A 35 1.78 -34.50 32.43
N ASP A 36 0.52 -34.54 32.86
CA ASP A 36 -0.17 -33.77 33.92
C ASP A 36 0.32 -32.37 34.34
N MET A 37 -0.58 -31.38 34.27
CA MET A 37 -0.95 -30.55 35.44
C MET A 37 -2.42 -30.09 35.34
N ASP A 38 -3.20 -30.49 36.33
CA ASP A 38 -4.54 -30.05 36.71
C ASP A 38 -4.57 -28.55 37.08
N HIS A 39 -5.73 -27.88 36.92
CA HIS A 39 -6.49 -27.26 38.02
C HIS A 39 -7.75 -26.52 37.54
N ASP A 40 -8.89 -27.08 37.98
CA ASP A 40 -10.04 -26.43 38.63
C ASP A 40 -10.83 -25.27 37.96
N LYS A 41 -12.09 -25.61 37.65
CA LYS A 41 -13.36 -24.87 37.84
C LYS A 41 -13.37 -23.35 37.62
N HIS A 42 -14.31 -22.87 36.80
CA HIS A 42 -15.44 -22.03 37.27
C HIS A 42 -16.58 -21.99 36.23
N LYS A 43 -17.77 -21.62 36.72
CA LYS A 43 -19.10 -22.02 36.30
C LYS A 43 -19.66 -21.35 35.04
N ALA A 44 -20.61 -22.07 34.46
CA ALA A 44 -21.61 -21.68 33.48
C ALA A 44 -22.35 -20.36 33.76
N HIS A 45 -22.72 -19.68 32.68
CA HIS A 45 -24.04 -19.02 32.56
C HIS A 45 -24.54 -19.14 31.11
N ASP A 46 -25.60 -19.93 30.95
CA ASP A 46 -26.53 -19.95 29.82
C ASP A 46 -27.30 -18.63 29.75
N MET A 47 -27.38 -18.01 28.57
CA MET A 47 -28.49 -17.13 28.18
C MET A 47 -28.82 -17.42 26.71
N LYS A 48 -30.04 -17.94 26.48
CA LYS A 48 -30.60 -18.24 25.17
C LYS A 48 -31.19 -16.99 24.49
N MET A 49 -31.17 -17.09 23.16
CA MET A 49 -31.80 -16.34 22.06
C MET A 49 -33.11 -15.59 22.38
N ASP A 50 -33.38 -14.47 21.69
CA ASP A 50 -34.34 -14.45 20.56
C ASP A 50 -34.44 -13.07 19.86
N ASP A 51 -34.49 -13.18 18.52
CA ASP A 51 -35.22 -12.37 17.52
C ASP A 51 -34.83 -10.94 17.04
N ALA A 52 -34.72 -10.91 15.71
CA ALA A 52 -35.23 -9.93 14.73
C ALA A 52 -34.46 -8.63 14.39
N LYS A 53 -33.88 -8.66 13.18
CA LYS A 53 -33.87 -7.63 12.11
C LYS A 53 -33.45 -6.19 12.49
N GLU A 54 -32.24 -5.80 12.07
CA GLU A 54 -32.04 -4.88 10.93
C GLU A 54 -30.56 -4.79 10.57
N MET A 55 -30.29 -4.91 9.27
CA MET A 55 -28.97 -4.79 8.66
C MET A 55 -28.68 -3.31 8.40
N ASN A 56 -27.73 -2.73 9.14
CA ASN A 56 -26.76 -1.76 8.61
C ASN A 56 -25.92 -1.24 9.76
N HIS A 57 -24.76 -1.83 9.99
CA HIS A 57 -23.55 -1.11 10.40
C HIS A 57 -22.39 -1.99 9.96
N ASP A 58 -21.82 -1.58 8.82
CA ASP A 58 -20.64 -2.14 8.18
C ASP A 58 -19.53 -2.32 9.22
N MET A 59 -19.36 -3.58 9.66
CA MET A 59 -18.32 -3.94 10.60
C MET A 59 -17.01 -3.93 9.82
N HIS A 60 -16.21 -2.89 10.09
CA HIS A 60 -14.77 -2.87 9.88
C HIS A 60 -14.15 -4.22 10.30
N LYS A 61 -13.99 -5.11 9.32
CA LYS A 61 -13.18 -6.31 9.40
C LYS A 61 -12.32 -6.39 8.13
N GLY A 62 -11.50 -5.38 7.97
CA GLY A 62 -10.27 -5.44 7.17
C GLY A 62 -9.12 -5.36 8.17
N HIS A 63 -8.19 -6.31 8.07
CA HIS A 63 -7.18 -6.61 9.07
C HIS A 63 -6.34 -5.38 9.48
N ASP A 64 -6.13 -5.23 10.79
CA ASP A 64 -5.16 -4.33 11.39
C ASP A 64 -3.76 -4.58 10.80
N MET A 65 -3.42 -3.83 9.76
CA MET A 65 -2.04 -3.53 9.39
C MET A 65 -1.66 -2.21 10.05
N ALA A 66 -1.88 -2.13 11.37
CA ALA A 66 -1.33 -1.10 12.23
C ALA A 66 0.19 -1.33 12.36
N ALA A 67 0.92 -1.09 11.27
CA ALA A 67 2.21 -0.45 11.45
C ALA A 67 1.90 0.82 12.24
N GLU A 68 2.65 1.10 13.30
CA GLU A 68 2.47 2.25 14.19
C GLU A 68 2.40 3.54 13.36
N ASP A 69 1.19 3.88 12.91
CA ASP A 69 0.91 5.01 12.05
C ASP A 69 1.12 6.22 12.96
N GLY A 70 2.27 6.87 12.81
CA GLY A 70 2.52 8.17 13.43
C GLY A 70 1.51 9.22 12.96
N ASP A 71 1.91 10.49 12.89
CA ASP A 71 1.05 11.62 12.49
C ASP A 71 0.55 11.61 11.01
N PHE A 72 0.35 10.43 10.41
CA PHE A 72 -0.16 10.25 9.07
C PHE A 72 -1.69 10.32 9.04
N VAL A 73 -2.22 11.16 8.15
CA VAL A 73 -3.65 11.32 7.90
C VAL A 73 -3.97 10.70 6.54
N GLU A 74 -4.97 9.83 6.46
CA GLU A 74 -5.52 9.37 5.18
C GLU A 74 -6.26 10.53 4.50
N ILE A 75 -5.83 10.89 3.28
CA ILE A 75 -6.39 12.03 2.54
C ILE A 75 -7.34 11.59 1.42
N GLY A 76 -7.33 10.31 1.06
CA GLY A 76 -8.25 9.75 0.08
C GLY A 76 -7.77 8.46 -0.55
N LYS A 77 -8.66 7.93 -1.40
CA LYS A 77 -8.48 6.68 -2.14
C LYS A 77 -8.89 6.87 -3.60
N ASP A 78 -8.27 6.11 -4.48
CA ASP A 78 -8.68 5.97 -5.89
C ASP A 78 -8.45 4.53 -6.36
N THR A 79 -9.30 4.04 -7.27
CA THR A 79 -9.27 2.65 -7.74
C THR A 79 -9.10 2.60 -9.24
N GLN A 80 -8.10 1.84 -9.70
CA GLN A 80 -7.76 1.71 -11.12
C GLN A 80 -7.39 0.28 -11.44
N ASP A 81 -8.08 -0.31 -12.42
CA ASP A 81 -7.81 -1.67 -12.92
C ASP A 81 -7.63 -2.72 -11.81
N GLY A 82 -8.57 -2.75 -10.85
CA GLY A 82 -8.60 -3.72 -9.76
C GLY A 82 -7.58 -3.46 -8.65
N VAL A 83 -6.94 -2.29 -8.61
CA VAL A 83 -6.04 -1.89 -7.52
C VAL A 83 -6.58 -0.63 -6.87
N VAL A 84 -6.64 -0.62 -5.54
CA VAL A 84 -7.00 0.55 -4.73
C VAL A 84 -5.72 1.21 -4.24
N ALA A 85 -5.54 2.50 -4.50
CA ALA A 85 -4.48 3.33 -3.93
C ALA A 85 -5.05 4.13 -2.76
N THR A 86 -4.51 3.93 -1.57
CA THR A 86 -4.82 4.70 -0.36
C THR A 86 -3.67 5.65 -0.07
N VAL A 87 -3.93 6.96 -0.02
CA VAL A 87 -2.90 7.98 0.17
C VAL A 87 -2.98 8.52 1.60
N LYS A 88 -1.85 8.44 2.31
CA LYS A 88 -1.67 9.03 3.64
C LYS A 88 -0.58 10.09 3.59
N VAL A 89 -0.75 11.16 4.34
CA VAL A 89 0.18 12.30 4.37
C VAL A 89 0.51 12.65 5.81
N LYS A 90 1.79 12.92 6.08
CA LYS A 90 2.25 13.55 7.32
C LYS A 90 2.88 14.89 6.99
N ALA A 91 2.40 15.97 7.62
CA ALA A 91 3.05 17.27 7.56
C ALA A 91 4.24 17.32 8.54
N TYR A 92 5.33 17.96 8.13
CA TYR A 92 6.49 18.16 8.99
C TYR A 92 6.31 19.38 9.89
N ASP A 93 6.57 19.21 11.18
CA ASP A 93 6.64 20.32 12.13
C ASP A 93 7.80 21.28 11.79
N GLU A 94 7.76 22.48 12.37
CA GLU A 94 8.77 23.52 12.12
C GLU A 94 10.21 23.08 12.43
N LYS A 95 10.41 22.30 13.50
CA LYS A 95 11.75 21.84 13.91
C LYS A 95 12.29 20.82 12.92
N THR A 96 11.43 19.91 12.45
CA THR A 96 11.75 18.92 11.43
C THR A 96 12.10 19.62 10.12
N ARG A 97 11.26 20.55 9.64
CA ARG A 97 11.54 21.37 8.45
C ARG A 97 12.83 22.17 8.57
N ALA A 98 13.09 22.81 9.72
CA ALA A 98 14.33 23.56 9.96
C ALA A 98 15.57 22.64 9.95
N THR A 99 15.43 21.40 10.40
CA THR A 99 16.50 20.40 10.36
C THR A 99 16.74 19.91 8.94
N MET A 100 15.68 19.64 8.17
CA MET A 100 15.78 19.28 6.76
C MET A 100 16.39 20.40 5.91
N ALA A 101 16.01 21.65 6.16
CA ALA A 101 16.57 22.81 5.47
C ALA A 101 18.08 22.96 5.69
N LYS A 102 18.59 22.66 6.89
CA LYS A 102 20.04 22.62 7.17
C LYS A 102 20.77 21.55 6.37
N MET A 103 20.08 20.50 5.96
CA MET A 103 20.58 19.45 5.08
C MET A 103 20.33 19.73 3.59
N GLY A 104 19.83 20.93 3.25
CA GLY A 104 19.52 21.33 1.87
C GLY A 104 18.23 20.72 1.31
N MET A 105 17.37 20.16 2.14
CA MET A 105 16.06 19.61 1.75
C MET A 105 14.94 20.59 2.09
N ASN A 106 13.98 20.77 1.19
CA ASN A 106 12.85 21.69 1.35
C ASN A 106 11.48 20.98 1.44
N ALA A 107 11.47 19.68 1.72
CA ALA A 107 10.23 18.94 1.85
C ALA A 107 9.38 19.45 3.02
N THR A 108 8.08 19.54 2.79
CA THR A 108 7.09 19.96 3.80
C THR A 108 6.23 18.79 4.28
N HIS A 109 6.14 17.72 3.49
CA HIS A 109 5.31 16.55 3.78
C HIS A 109 6.03 15.24 3.45
N HIS A 110 5.68 14.20 4.19
CA HIS A 110 5.90 12.81 3.80
C HIS A 110 4.59 12.24 3.24
N VAL A 111 4.61 11.77 1.99
CA VAL A 111 3.44 11.14 1.36
C VAL A 111 3.70 9.65 1.25
N MET A 112 2.76 8.86 1.77
CA MET A 112 2.73 7.40 1.67
C MET A 112 1.55 6.96 0.82
N VAL A 113 1.77 6.00 -0.06
CA VAL A 113 0.74 5.37 -0.88
C VAL A 113 0.75 3.87 -0.65
N PHE A 114 -0.40 3.32 -0.31
CA PHE A 114 -0.60 1.89 -0.11
C PHE A 114 -1.48 1.35 -1.23
N PHE A 115 -1.07 0.25 -1.84
CA PHE A 115 -1.84 -0.40 -2.89
C PHE A 115 -2.40 -1.72 -2.39
N THR A 116 -3.66 -1.99 -2.69
CA THR A 116 -4.29 -3.29 -2.40
C THR A 116 -5.03 -3.81 -3.63
N ASP A 117 -5.07 -5.12 -3.81
CA ASP A 117 -5.99 -5.73 -4.77
C ASP A 117 -7.44 -5.47 -4.33
N GLU A 118 -8.28 -4.99 -5.24
CA GLU A 118 -9.66 -4.61 -4.96
C GLU A 118 -10.53 -5.80 -4.56
N LYS A 119 -10.23 -7.00 -5.06
CA LYS A 119 -11.06 -8.19 -4.82
C LYS A 119 -10.65 -8.90 -3.54
N THR A 120 -9.35 -9.04 -3.31
CA THR A 120 -8.83 -9.82 -2.17
C THR A 120 -8.51 -8.95 -0.97
N GLY A 121 -8.29 -7.65 -1.16
CA GLY A 121 -7.81 -6.73 -0.12
C GLY A 121 -6.33 -6.94 0.23
N GLU A 122 -5.62 -7.84 -0.46
CA GLU A 122 -4.21 -8.11 -0.20
C GLU A 122 -3.33 -6.94 -0.63
N ALA A 123 -2.28 -6.68 0.14
CA ALA A 123 -1.35 -5.59 -0.14
C ALA A 123 -0.50 -5.89 -1.39
N VAL A 124 -0.44 -4.91 -2.31
CA VAL A 124 0.45 -4.92 -3.47
C VAL A 124 1.68 -4.07 -3.14
N ALA A 125 2.66 -4.71 -2.50
CA ALA A 125 3.83 -4.04 -1.92
C ALA A 125 5.09 -4.11 -2.81
N SER A 126 4.96 -4.31 -4.12
CA SER A 126 6.12 -4.44 -5.01
C SER A 126 5.94 -3.71 -6.36
N GLY A 127 7.05 -3.34 -6.99
CA GLY A 127 7.08 -2.60 -8.26
C GLY A 127 7.59 -1.18 -8.13
N LYS A 128 7.09 -0.27 -8.96
CA LYS A 128 7.49 1.14 -9.00
C LYS A 128 6.28 2.06 -8.88
N ALA A 129 6.43 3.12 -8.10
CA ALA A 129 5.48 4.20 -8.01
C ALA A 129 6.19 5.56 -8.06
N ALA A 130 5.50 6.56 -8.59
CA ALA A 130 5.97 7.95 -8.61
C ALA A 130 4.78 8.89 -8.37
N LEU A 131 5.02 9.95 -7.64
CA LEU A 131 4.06 10.99 -7.32
C LEU A 131 4.40 12.27 -8.09
N LYS A 132 3.39 12.91 -8.66
CA LYS A 132 3.48 14.27 -9.19
C LYS A 132 2.33 15.10 -8.64
N ILE A 133 2.60 16.36 -8.31
CA ILE A 133 1.54 17.32 -8.00
C ILE A 133 1.08 17.93 -9.34
N LYS A 134 -0.22 17.83 -9.61
CA LYS A 134 -0.82 18.29 -10.87
C LYS A 134 -0.63 19.80 -11.03
N GLY A 135 -0.21 20.22 -12.21
CA GLY A 135 0.01 21.63 -12.53
C GLY A 135 1.42 22.13 -12.18
N GLU A 136 2.21 21.39 -11.42
CA GLU A 136 3.61 21.73 -11.18
C GLU A 136 4.50 21.32 -12.37
N ASP A 137 5.46 22.19 -12.68
CA ASP A 137 6.56 21.90 -13.63
C ASP A 137 7.73 21.20 -12.92
N ALA A 138 7.40 20.27 -12.02
CA ALA A 138 8.35 19.42 -11.33
C ALA A 138 8.38 18.02 -11.97
N LYS A 139 9.55 17.38 -11.90
CA LYS A 139 9.67 15.95 -12.23
C LYS A 139 8.91 15.13 -11.18
N PRO A 140 8.28 14.01 -11.56
CA PRO A 140 7.67 13.11 -10.59
C PRO A 140 8.69 12.64 -9.54
N ALA A 141 8.31 12.73 -8.26
CA ALA A 141 9.06 12.18 -7.15
C ALA A 141 8.90 10.65 -7.18
N MET A 142 10.01 9.92 -7.27
CA MET A 142 9.97 8.47 -7.12
C MET A 142 9.58 8.12 -5.68
N LEU A 143 8.64 7.21 -5.53
CA LEU A 143 8.25 6.69 -4.23
C LEU A 143 9.10 5.46 -3.91
N MET A 144 9.76 5.48 -2.76
CA MET A 144 10.57 4.38 -2.26
C MET A 144 9.69 3.39 -1.50
N GLN A 145 9.96 2.10 -1.64
CA GLN A 145 9.24 1.09 -0.88
C GLN A 145 9.60 1.18 0.61
N MET A 146 8.60 1.31 1.47
CA MET A 146 8.71 1.49 2.92
C MET A 146 7.68 0.58 3.60
N GLY A 147 8.10 -0.66 3.90
CA GLY A 147 7.19 -1.69 4.39
C GLY A 147 6.12 -2.05 3.34
N PRO A 148 4.82 -2.05 3.70
CA PRO A 148 3.74 -2.35 2.75
C PRO A 148 3.36 -1.16 1.85
N GLY A 149 3.93 0.03 2.07
CA GLY A 149 3.63 1.25 1.31
C GLY A 149 4.81 1.78 0.50
N PHE A 150 4.55 2.83 -0.26
CA PHE A 150 5.54 3.57 -1.04
C PHE A 150 5.56 5.03 -0.60
N GLY A 151 6.71 5.53 -0.16
CA GLY A 151 6.87 6.83 0.47
C GLY A 151 7.83 7.76 -0.24
N SER A 152 7.57 9.06 -0.18
CA SER A 152 8.53 10.09 -0.57
C SER A 152 8.26 11.42 0.11
N ASP A 153 9.30 12.22 0.22
CA ASP A 153 9.25 13.57 0.75
C ASP A 153 8.98 14.55 -0.39
N VAL A 154 7.97 15.40 -0.20
CA VAL A 154 7.56 16.41 -1.19
C VAL A 154 7.36 17.77 -0.54
N SER A 155 7.51 18.82 -1.35
CA SER A 155 7.04 20.16 -1.02
C SER A 155 5.64 20.30 -1.57
N VAL A 156 4.71 20.75 -0.73
CA VAL A 156 3.34 21.07 -1.09
C VAL A 156 3.05 22.46 -0.58
N ASP A 157 2.57 23.33 -1.46
CA ASP A 157 2.14 24.69 -1.12
C ASP A 157 0.79 24.64 -0.39
N ASP A 158 0.43 25.75 0.25
CA ASP A 158 -0.86 25.88 0.93
C ASP A 158 -2.03 25.87 -0.08
N GLY A 159 -3.18 25.37 0.35
CA GLY A 159 -4.38 25.27 -0.45
C GLY A 159 -4.58 23.89 -1.12
N MET A 160 -5.39 23.88 -2.18
CA MET A 160 -5.81 22.65 -2.84
C MET A 160 -4.76 22.17 -3.86
N SER A 161 -4.28 20.96 -3.65
CA SER A 161 -3.40 20.24 -4.56
C SER A 161 -4.07 18.95 -5.07
N THR A 162 -3.65 18.46 -6.24
CA THR A 162 -4.02 17.13 -6.73
C THR A 162 -2.76 16.29 -6.87
N PHE A 163 -2.72 15.18 -6.15
CA PHE A 163 -1.66 14.19 -6.23
C PHE A 163 -1.99 13.19 -7.32
N GLU A 164 -1.13 13.11 -8.33
CA GLU A 164 -1.18 12.12 -9.41
C GLU A 164 -0.12 11.05 -9.15
N ILE A 165 -0.57 9.82 -8.92
CA ILE A 165 0.31 8.69 -8.59
C ILE A 165 0.37 7.75 -9.79
N GLY A 166 1.52 7.68 -10.46
CA GLY A 166 1.77 6.74 -11.54
C GLY A 166 2.45 5.48 -11.04
N THR A 167 2.03 4.31 -11.50
CA THR A 167 2.63 3.04 -11.09
C THR A 167 2.99 2.14 -12.25
N LYS A 168 3.92 1.23 -11.99
CA LYS A 168 4.08 -0.05 -12.69
C LYS A 168 4.35 -1.10 -11.61
N LEU A 169 3.29 -1.76 -11.16
CA LEU A 169 3.33 -2.77 -10.11
C LEU A 169 3.82 -4.11 -10.69
N GLU A 170 3.88 -5.16 -9.86
CA GLU A 170 4.33 -6.50 -10.26
C GLU A 170 3.59 -7.12 -11.44
N ASP A 171 2.32 -6.78 -11.62
CA ASP A 171 1.53 -7.21 -12.78
C ASP A 171 1.96 -6.55 -14.11
N GLY A 172 2.91 -5.61 -14.05
CA GLY A 172 3.49 -4.92 -15.18
C GLY A 172 2.57 -3.88 -15.83
N LYS A 173 1.33 -3.72 -15.36
CA LYS A 173 0.38 -2.74 -15.87
C LYS A 173 0.72 -1.34 -15.35
N LYS A 174 0.55 -0.35 -16.22
CA LYS A 174 0.69 1.06 -15.83
C LYS A 174 -0.66 1.58 -15.38
N ARG A 175 -0.70 2.21 -14.21
CA ARG A 175 -1.90 2.87 -13.67
C ARG A 175 -1.58 4.30 -13.28
N GLN A 176 -2.60 5.14 -13.25
CA GLN A 176 -2.52 6.49 -12.71
C GLN A 176 -3.71 6.74 -11.79
N PHE A 177 -3.41 7.12 -10.56
CA PHE A 177 -4.40 7.44 -9.53
C PHE A 177 -4.41 8.94 -9.26
N SER A 178 -5.54 9.49 -8.82
CA SER A 178 -5.68 10.91 -8.50
C SER A 178 -6.39 11.12 -7.17
N VAL A 179 -5.75 11.83 -6.23
CA VAL A 179 -6.34 12.20 -4.94
C VAL A 179 -6.13 13.70 -4.69
N MET A 180 -7.17 14.38 -4.19
CA MET A 180 -7.07 15.79 -3.80
C MET A 180 -6.56 15.91 -2.37
N PHE A 181 -5.72 16.91 -2.12
CA PHE A 181 -5.19 17.22 -0.79
C PHE A 181 -5.37 18.72 -0.52
N HIS A 182 -5.86 19.07 0.67
CA HIS A 182 -5.92 20.45 1.14
C HIS A 182 -4.84 20.65 2.20
N ASN A 183 -3.78 21.36 1.86
CA ASN A 183 -2.76 21.78 2.80
C ASN A 183 -3.21 23.09 3.49
N MET A 184 -3.10 23.17 4.81
CA MET A 184 -3.62 24.28 5.63
C MET A 184 -2.55 24.88 6.54
#